data_AF-A0A8D4UTL0-F1
#
_entry.id   AF-A0A8D4UTL0-F1
#
_cell.length_a   1.000
_cell.length_b   1.000
_cell.length_c   1.000
_cell.angle_alpha   90.00
_cell.angle_beta   90.00
_cell.angle_gamma   90.00
#
_symmetry.space_group_name_H-M   'P 1'
#
loop_
_entity.id
_entity.type
_entity.pdbx_description
1 polymer ?
#
loop_
_entity_poly.entity_id
_entity_poly.type
_entity_poly.pdbx_seq_one_letter_code
_entity_poly.pdbx_strand_id
1 'polypeptide(L)'
;MAKDFSKGIYNSRRWRAVARAYAESQHYICERCHNRSFAGTGKPAHFIVHHKRHLNPENVTDDSTVYGWDNLELLCIYCHNAVHSQGLDRECRFDDDGNPIGIVNHNNG
;
A
#
# COMPACT_ATOMS: atom_id res chain seq x y z
N MET A 1 7.43 -3.07 2.62
CA MET A 1 8.08 -4.23 1.96
C MET A 1 7.50 -5.52 2.51
N ALA A 2 7.44 -6.58 1.68
CA ALA A 2 6.92 -7.88 2.10
C ALA A 2 7.88 -8.59 3.08
N LYS A 3 7.36 -9.03 4.22
CA LYS A 3 8.08 -9.82 5.22
C LYS A 3 8.30 -11.25 4.70
N ASP A 4 9.34 -11.95 5.17
CA ASP A 4 9.78 -13.24 4.61
C ASP A 4 8.67 -14.29 4.53
N PHE A 5 7.80 -14.38 5.54
CA PHE A 5 6.67 -15.32 5.57
C PHE A 5 5.65 -15.07 4.45
N SER A 6 5.57 -13.86 3.90
CA SER A 6 4.60 -13.46 2.87
C SER A 6 5.17 -13.40 1.46
N LYS A 7 6.50 -13.50 1.31
CA LYS A 7 7.17 -13.40 0.00
C LYS A 7 6.65 -14.45 -1.01
N GLY A 8 6.41 -15.68 -0.55
CA GLY A 8 5.89 -16.76 -1.40
C GLY A 8 4.49 -16.45 -1.95
N ILE A 9 3.65 -15.80 -1.14
CA ILE A 9 2.31 -15.38 -1.54
C ILE A 9 2.39 -14.31 -2.62
N TYR A 10 3.09 -13.20 -2.36
CA TYR A 10 3.15 -12.08 -3.31
C TYR A 10 3.83 -12.47 -4.64
N ASN A 11 4.74 -13.45 -4.61
CA ASN A 11 5.38 -13.98 -5.81
C ASN A 11 4.60 -15.10 -6.50
N SER A 12 3.49 -15.57 -5.92
CA SER A 12 2.69 -16.65 -6.48
C SER A 12 1.88 -16.19 -7.71
N ARG A 13 1.64 -17.12 -8.65
CA ARG A 13 0.71 -16.87 -9.76
C ARG A 13 -0.72 -16.63 -9.27
N ARG A 14 -1.11 -17.34 -8.21
CA ARG A 14 -2.44 -17.23 -7.59
C ARG A 14 -2.72 -15.81 -7.09
N TRP A 15 -1.79 -15.22 -6.34
CA TRP A 15 -1.93 -13.84 -5.87
C TRP A 15 -2.04 -12.85 -7.02
N ARG A 16 -1.17 -12.95 -8.04
CA ARG A 16 -1.23 -12.04 -9.20
C ARG A 16 -2.57 -12.13 -9.94
N ALA A 17 -3.13 -13.33 -10.09
CA ALA A 17 -4.43 -13.53 -10.70
C ALA A 17 -5.56 -12.91 -9.87
N VAL A 18 -5.57 -13.15 -8.55
CA VAL A 18 -6.57 -12.58 -7.63
C VAL A 18 -6.48 -11.06 -7.59
N ALA A 19 -5.29 -10.50 -7.43
CA ALA A 19 -5.08 -9.06 -7.39
C ALA A 19 -5.52 -8.38 -8.70
N ARG A 20 -5.24 -9.00 -9.85
CA ARG A 20 -5.72 -8.51 -11.14
C ARG A 20 -7.24 -8.53 -11.25
N ALA A 21 -7.87 -9.68 -10.96
CA ALA A 21 -9.32 -9.82 -11.03
C ALA A 21 -10.04 -8.86 -10.07
N TYR A 22 -9.49 -8.67 -8.86
CA TYR A 22 -10.01 -7.72 -7.90
C TYR A 22 -9.89 -6.27 -8.42
N ALA A 23 -8.72 -5.88 -8.94
CA ALA A 23 -8.53 -4.54 -9.50
C ALA A 23 -9.46 -4.25 -10.70
N GLU A 24 -9.67 -5.25 -11.56
CA GLU A 24 -10.63 -5.17 -12.68
C GLU A 24 -12.07 -5.01 -12.17
N SER A 25 -12.46 -5.72 -11.11
CA SER A 25 -13.79 -5.60 -10.49
C SER A 25 -14.06 -4.21 -9.88
N GLN A 26 -13.00 -3.54 -9.42
CA GLN A 26 -13.07 -2.17 -8.90
C GLN A 26 -12.91 -1.10 -10.00
N HIS A 27 -12.86 -1.50 -11.28
CA HIS A 27 -12.68 -0.61 -12.42
C HIS A 27 -11.45 0.30 -12.33
N TYR A 28 -10.40 -0.12 -11.62
CA TYR A 28 -9.23 0.72 -11.32
C TYR A 28 -9.60 2.06 -10.66
N ILE A 29 -10.58 2.04 -9.75
CA ILE A 29 -10.93 3.18 -8.91
C ILE A 29 -10.40 2.91 -7.50
N CYS A 30 -9.58 3.83 -6.99
CA CYS A 30 -9.11 3.75 -5.61
C CYS A 30 -10.30 3.81 -4.64
N GLU A 31 -10.48 2.78 -3.83
CA GLU A 31 -11.63 2.64 -2.92
C GLU A 31 -11.63 3.68 -1.79
N ARG A 32 -10.50 4.36 -1.55
CA ARG A 32 -10.40 5.44 -0.55
C ARG A 32 -10.64 6.82 -1.16
N CYS A 33 -9.79 7.22 -2.10
CA CYS A 33 -9.81 8.59 -2.62
C CYS A 33 -10.59 8.77 -3.92
N HIS A 34 -11.10 7.70 -4.52
CA HIS A 34 -11.81 7.75 -5.80
C HIS A 34 -10.99 8.48 -6.88
N ASN A 35 -9.69 8.15 -6.96
CA ASN A 35 -8.69 8.71 -7.87
C ASN A 35 -8.36 10.21 -7.71
N ARG A 36 -8.95 10.90 -6.72
CA ARG A 36 -8.72 12.34 -6.49
C ARG A 36 -7.27 12.69 -6.12
N SER A 37 -6.53 11.77 -5.49
CA SER A 37 -5.15 12.05 -5.04
C SER A 37 -4.13 12.25 -6.16
N PHE A 38 -4.44 11.83 -7.39
CA PHE A 38 -3.54 11.95 -8.53
C PHE A 38 -4.20 12.54 -9.79
N ALA A 39 -5.51 12.74 -9.78
CA ALA A 39 -6.23 13.44 -10.83
C ALA A 39 -5.63 14.84 -11.07
N GLY A 40 -5.36 15.19 -12.33
CA GLY A 40 -4.79 16.49 -12.70
C GLY A 40 -3.28 16.64 -12.47
N THR A 41 -2.59 15.65 -11.88
CA THR A 41 -1.13 15.73 -11.65
C THR A 41 -0.30 15.41 -12.89
N GLY A 42 -0.90 14.88 -13.95
CA GLY A 42 -0.21 14.38 -15.15
C GLY A 42 0.63 13.11 -14.94
N LYS A 43 0.65 12.56 -13.72
CA LYS A 43 1.38 11.32 -13.40
C LYS A 43 0.56 10.09 -13.79
N PRO A 44 1.21 9.00 -14.25
CA PRO A 44 0.50 7.77 -14.54
C PRO A 44 -0.14 7.19 -13.27
N ALA A 45 -1.35 6.66 -13.41
CA ALA A 45 -2.03 6.00 -12.32
C ALA A 45 -1.29 4.72 -11.93
N HIS A 46 -1.06 4.53 -10.63
CA HIS A 46 -0.44 3.33 -10.08
C HIS A 46 -1.30 2.79 -8.95
N PHE A 47 -1.80 1.56 -9.13
CA PHE A 47 -2.70 0.89 -8.22
C PHE A 47 -2.06 -0.34 -7.60
N ILE A 48 -2.40 -0.59 -6.34
CA ILE A 48 -1.93 -1.72 -5.55
C ILE A 48 -3.14 -2.31 -4.84
N VAL A 49 -3.34 -3.62 -4.97
CA VAL A 49 -4.28 -4.36 -4.12
C VAL A 49 -3.61 -4.60 -2.77
N HIS A 50 -4.27 -4.14 -1.73
CA HIS A 50 -3.80 -4.13 -0.35
C HIS A 50 -4.67 -5.02 0.52
N HIS A 51 -4.08 -5.69 1.50
CA HIS A 51 -4.82 -6.45 2.51
C HIS A 51 -5.30 -5.54 3.64
N LYS A 52 -6.61 -5.39 3.81
CA LYS A 52 -7.23 -4.58 4.89
C LYS A 52 -6.75 -5.04 6.27
N ARG A 53 -6.79 -6.35 6.53
CA ARG A 53 -6.11 -7.01 7.65
C ARG A 53 -4.76 -7.50 7.16
N HIS A 54 -3.70 -6.92 7.70
CA HIS A 54 -2.33 -7.29 7.35
C HIS A 54 -2.04 -8.78 7.56
N LEU A 55 -1.28 -9.34 6.61
CA LEU A 55 -0.78 -10.69 6.76
C LEU A 55 0.25 -10.75 7.88
N ASN A 56 0.16 -11.81 8.69
CA ASN A 56 1.07 -12.15 9.78
C ASN A 56 1.38 -13.66 9.71
N PRO A 57 2.36 -14.15 10.49
CA PRO A 57 2.73 -15.57 10.46
C PRO A 57 1.58 -16.54 10.79
N GLU A 58 0.56 -16.09 11.53
CA GLU A 58 -0.57 -16.91 11.98
C GLU A 58 -1.67 -17.02 10.91
N ASN A 59 -1.85 -15.99 10.08
CA ASN A 59 -2.95 -15.91 9.10
C ASN A 59 -2.51 -16.13 7.64
N VAL A 60 -1.19 -16.21 7.37
CA VAL A 60 -0.66 -16.33 6.00
C VAL A 60 -0.99 -17.67 5.33
N THR A 61 -1.39 -18.69 6.09
CA THR A 61 -1.81 -20.00 5.58
C THR A 61 -3.32 -20.08 5.35
N ASP A 62 -4.09 -19.10 5.81
CA ASP A 62 -5.53 -19.05 5.61
C ASP A 62 -5.86 -18.39 4.26
N ASP A 63 -6.27 -19.22 3.31
CA ASP A 63 -6.66 -18.81 1.96
C ASP A 63 -7.76 -17.74 1.94
N SER A 64 -8.69 -17.76 2.90
CA SER A 64 -9.77 -16.77 2.98
C SER A 64 -9.22 -15.39 3.36
N THR A 65 -8.19 -15.34 4.20
CA THR A 65 -7.50 -14.10 4.56
C THR A 65 -6.60 -13.60 3.44
N VAL A 66 -5.90 -14.52 2.76
CA VAL A 66 -4.89 -14.16 1.75
C VAL A 66 -5.52 -13.79 0.40
N TYR A 67 -6.54 -14.52 -0.03
CA TYR A 67 -7.14 -14.41 -1.36
C TYR A 67 -8.61 -14.01 -1.34
N GLY A 68 -9.28 -14.02 -0.18
CA GLY A 68 -10.67 -13.62 -0.05
C GLY A 68 -10.85 -12.12 -0.27
N TRP A 69 -11.80 -11.76 -1.12
CA TRP A 69 -12.01 -10.38 -1.57
C TRP A 69 -12.45 -9.45 -0.44
N ASP A 70 -13.10 -10.00 0.60
CA ASP A 70 -13.53 -9.23 1.77
C ASP A 70 -12.34 -8.57 2.50
N ASN A 71 -11.16 -9.22 2.43
CA ASN A 71 -9.93 -8.71 3.04
C ASN A 71 -9.06 -7.88 2.08
N LEU A 72 -9.50 -7.61 0.86
CA LEU A 72 -8.75 -6.82 -0.13
C LEU A 72 -9.35 -5.43 -0.28
N GLU A 73 -8.50 -4.46 -0.61
CA GLU A 73 -8.89 -3.13 -1.08
C GLU A 73 -7.94 -2.66 -2.20
N LEU A 74 -8.45 -1.95 -3.18
CA LEU A 74 -7.67 -1.36 -4.26
C LEU A 74 -7.30 0.09 -3.92
N LEU A 75 -6.01 0.36 -3.80
CA LEU A 75 -5.49 1.68 -3.44
C LEU A 75 -4.62 2.25 -4.54
N CYS A 76 -4.71 3.56 -4.76
CA CYS A 76 -3.66 4.27 -5.48
C CYS A 76 -2.39 4.34 -4.62
N ILE A 77 -1.22 4.54 -5.25
CA ILE A 77 0.06 4.59 -4.55
C ILE A 77 0.08 5.59 -3.37
N TYR A 78 -0.63 6.72 -3.49
CA TYR A 78 -0.74 7.72 -2.43
C TYR A 78 -1.50 7.19 -1.21
N CYS A 79 -2.66 6.57 -1.43
CA CYS A 79 -3.46 5.97 -0.36
C CYS A 79 -2.77 4.74 0.24
N HIS A 80 -2.13 3.92 -0.59
CA HIS A 80 -1.34 2.78 -0.14
C HIS A 80 -0.21 3.22 0.78
N ASN A 81 0.54 4.26 0.39
CA ASN A 81 1.60 4.81 1.21
C ASN A 81 1.05 5.42 2.50
N ALA A 82 -0.09 6.11 2.46
CA ALA A 82 -0.75 6.66 3.64
C ALA A 82 -1.12 5.58 4.69
N VAL A 83 -1.47 4.38 4.24
CA VAL A 83 -1.71 3.23 5.14
C VAL A 83 -0.42 2.78 5.82
N HIS A 84 0.65 2.65 5.04
CA HIS A 84 1.94 2.20 5.55
C HIS A 84 2.75 3.30 6.25
N SER A 85 2.39 4.57 6.08
CA SER A 85 3.03 5.72 6.70
C SER A 85 2.43 6.08 8.06
N GLN A 86 1.69 5.17 8.71
CA GLN A 86 1.41 5.30 10.14
C GLN A 86 2.74 5.14 10.90
N GLY A 87 3.43 6.27 11.02
CA GLY A 87 4.81 6.39 11.47
C GLY A 87 5.56 7.33 10.54
N LEU A 88 5.58 8.64 10.87
CA LEU A 88 6.65 9.53 10.40
C LEU A 88 7.92 9.13 11.15
N ASP A 89 8.45 7.92 10.93
CA ASP A 89 9.64 7.46 11.63
C ASP A 89 10.77 8.49 11.49
N ARG A 90 10.82 9.16 10.32
CA ARG A 90 11.79 10.17 9.92
C ARG A 90 11.17 11.23 9.01
N GLU A 91 11.35 12.50 9.36
CA GLU A 91 11.00 13.68 8.56
C GLU A 91 12.29 14.41 8.15
N CYS A 92 12.48 14.68 6.86
CA CYS A 92 13.60 15.51 6.39
C CYS A 92 13.16 16.97 6.30
N ARG A 93 13.87 17.87 6.96
CA ARG A 93 13.62 19.33 6.94
C ARG A 93 14.54 20.02 5.96
N PHE A 94 14.05 21.08 5.34
CA PHE A 94 14.78 21.92 4.40
C PHE A 94 14.80 23.37 4.90
N ASP A 95 15.86 24.12 4.62
CA ASP A 95 15.88 25.57 4.78
C ASP A 95 15.15 26.28 3.62
N ASP A 96 15.07 27.61 3.70
CA ASP A 96 14.40 28.46 2.70
C ASP A 96 15.06 28.39 1.30
N ASP A 97 16.32 27.96 1.23
CA ASP A 97 17.06 27.74 0.00
C ASP A 97 16.90 26.30 -0.55
N GLY A 98 16.13 25.45 0.16
CA GLY A 98 15.87 24.07 -0.22
C GLY A 98 16.99 23.09 0.11
N ASN A 99 17.96 23.45 0.95
CA ASN A 99 19.01 22.54 1.41
C ASN A 99 18.50 21.68 2.58
N PRO A 100 18.87 20.39 2.64
CA PRO A 100 18.48 19.52 3.74
C PRO A 100 19.21 19.94 5.02
N ILE A 101 18.46 20.38 6.04
CA ILE A 101 18.98 20.83 7.33
C ILE A 101 18.88 19.80 8.44
N GLY A 102 18.19 18.68 8.21
CA GLY A 102 18.21 17.57 9.17
C GLY A 102 17.10 16.54 8.99
N ILE A 103 17.25 15.42 9.71
CA ILE A 103 16.25 14.36 9.79
C ILE A 103 15.72 14.31 11.23
N VAL A 104 14.43 14.56 11.41
CA VAL A 104 13.72 14.43 12.70
C VAL A 104 13.15 13.02 12.79
N ASN A 105 13.54 12.27 13.83
CA ASN A 105 12.92 10.98 14.10
C ASN A 105 11.71 11.18 15.02
N HIS A 106 10.50 10.72 14.65
CA HIS A 106 9.32 10.86 15.52
C HIS A 106 9.06 9.62 16.41
N ASN A 107 9.89 8.59 16.35
CA ASN A 107 9.80 7.38 17.21
C ASN A 107 10.56 7.54 18.54
N ASN A 108 10.14 8.47 19.40
CA ASN A 108 10.59 8.50 20.79
C ASN A 108 9.36 8.50 21.72
N GLY A 109 8.86 7.30 22.01
CA GLY A 109 7.81 7.00 22.96
C GLY A 109 7.93 5.56 23.44
#